data_AF-A0A952R8U4-F1
#
_entry.id   AF-A0A952R8U4-F1
#
_cell.length_a   1.000
_cell.length_b   1.000
_cell.length_c   1.000
_cell.angle_alpha   90.00
_cell.angle_beta   90.00
_cell.angle_gamma   90.00
#
_symmetry.space_group_name_H-M   'P 1'
#
loop_
_entity.id
_entity.type
_entity.pdbx_description
1 polymer ?
#
loop_
_entity_poly.entity_id
_entity_poly.type
_entity_poly.pdbx_seq_one_letter_code
_entity_poly.pdbx_strand_id
1 'polypeptide(L)'
;MGSVRCSPVGRPAASSGSVALTALVLALVVAGCSGYVKRGSALYSDGRYIEAAEVFERTEDRLATADPREQAEYGLYRGLTLLVLGDAQGAERWLHYAADLERRNPGALRAPRRALLDRAFQDLSLRRQPPGPPPNAHAAHGPPPPGAPHGPPPHGAPPHGPPPRHSLVPHHPPPPGPPHGPAPRGPAPHGPPQQPLAPQQ
;
A
#
# COMPACT_ATOMS: atom_id res chain seq x y z
N MET A 1 -2.25 -17.53 -65.79
CA MET A 1 -2.81 -16.20 -66.11
C MET A 1 -3.30 -15.57 -64.81
N GLY A 2 -2.86 -14.35 -64.48
CA GLY A 2 -3.31 -13.60 -63.30
C GLY A 2 -2.17 -13.00 -62.47
N SER A 3 -1.38 -12.08 -63.04
CA SER A 3 -0.35 -11.34 -62.31
C SER A 3 -0.97 -10.22 -61.47
N VAL A 4 -0.92 -10.37 -60.15
CA VAL A 4 -1.27 -9.31 -59.19
C VAL A 4 -0.14 -8.27 -59.19
N ARG A 5 -0.45 -7.05 -59.63
CA ARG A 5 0.47 -5.91 -59.60
C ARG A 5 0.35 -5.20 -58.25
N CYS A 6 1.43 -5.20 -57.47
CA CYS A 6 1.56 -4.35 -56.29
C CYS A 6 1.96 -2.93 -56.71
N SER A 7 1.14 -1.94 -56.37
CA SER A 7 1.48 -0.52 -56.51
C SER A 7 2.36 -0.04 -55.35
N PRO A 8 3.37 0.81 -55.60
CA PRO A 8 4.18 1.40 -54.54
C PRO A 8 3.39 2.50 -53.80
N VAL A 9 3.26 2.35 -52.48
CA VAL A 9 2.79 3.40 -51.58
C VAL A 9 3.84 4.50 -51.52
N GLY A 10 3.44 5.71 -51.93
CA GLY A 10 4.28 6.91 -51.90
C GLY A 10 4.70 7.29 -50.48
N ARG A 11 5.99 7.58 -50.30
CA ARG A 11 6.56 8.11 -49.06
C ARG A 11 6.25 9.63 -48.97
N PRO A 12 5.61 10.12 -47.91
CA PRO A 12 5.51 11.56 -47.68
C PRO A 12 6.88 12.12 -47.25
N ALA A 13 7.30 13.21 -47.89
CA ALA A 13 8.47 13.99 -47.50
C ALA A 13 8.18 14.71 -46.16
N ALA A 14 8.69 14.17 -45.06
CA ALA A 14 8.53 14.73 -43.73
C ALA A 14 9.53 15.87 -43.49
N SER A 15 9.01 17.07 -43.18
CA SER A 15 9.80 18.20 -42.67
C SER A 15 10.47 17.81 -41.35
N SER A 16 11.79 17.74 -41.33
CA SER A 16 12.59 17.16 -40.24
C SER A 16 12.64 17.98 -38.93
N GLY A 17 11.94 19.13 -38.84
CA GLY A 17 11.94 19.98 -37.64
C GLY A 17 10.92 19.60 -36.56
N SER A 18 9.75 19.04 -36.93
CA SER A 18 8.64 18.85 -35.98
C SER A 18 8.65 17.52 -35.23
N VAL A 19 9.39 16.51 -35.71
CA VAL A 19 9.43 15.20 -35.05
C VAL A 19 10.31 15.22 -33.80
N ALA A 20 11.40 16.00 -33.81
CA ALA A 20 12.33 16.10 -32.68
C ALA A 20 11.71 16.79 -31.45
N LEU A 21 10.90 17.83 -31.67
CA LEU A 21 10.24 18.59 -30.60
C LEU A 21 9.15 17.74 -29.91
N THR A 22 8.37 16.99 -30.69
CA THR A 22 7.32 16.11 -30.16
C THR A 22 7.90 14.94 -29.35
N ALA A 23 9.01 14.35 -29.82
CA ALA A 23 9.70 13.28 -29.09
C ALA A 23 10.30 13.75 -27.76
N LEU A 24 10.83 14.98 -27.71
CA LEU A 24 11.40 15.56 -26.49
C LEU A 24 10.32 15.88 -25.45
N VAL A 25 9.19 16.45 -25.86
CA VAL A 25 8.06 16.73 -24.96
C VAL A 25 7.48 15.43 -24.40
N LEU A 26 7.35 14.39 -25.22
CA LEU A 26 6.87 13.08 -24.76
C LEU A 26 7.84 12.43 -23.76
N ALA A 27 9.16 12.54 -23.98
CA ALA A 27 10.17 12.03 -23.07
C ALA A 27 10.16 12.74 -21.70
N LEU A 28 9.91 14.05 -21.68
CA LEU A 28 9.81 14.84 -20.43
C LEU A 28 8.56 14.48 -19.60
N VAL A 29 7.44 14.17 -20.26
CA VAL A 29 6.21 13.75 -19.57
C VAL A 29 6.39 12.38 -18.91
N VAL A 30 7.12 11.45 -19.54
CA VAL A 30 7.37 10.12 -18.98
C VAL A 30 8.33 10.15 -17.79
N ALA A 31 9.29 11.08 -17.75
CA ALA A 31 10.22 11.23 -16.64
C ALA A 31 9.57 11.74 -15.32
N GLY A 32 8.35 12.28 -15.39
CA GLY A 32 7.61 12.77 -14.23
C GLY A 32 6.81 11.69 -13.47
N CYS A 33 6.68 10.48 -14.03
CA CYS A 33 5.70 9.52 -13.53
C CYS A 33 6.12 8.72 -12.30
N SER A 34 7.40 8.70 -11.91
CA SER A 34 7.92 7.99 -10.72
C SER A 34 8.44 8.92 -9.62
N GLY A 35 8.19 10.23 -9.77
CA GLY A 35 8.76 11.26 -8.90
C GLY A 35 8.07 11.39 -7.54
N TYR A 36 6.80 11.01 -7.44
CA TYR A 36 5.99 11.34 -6.26
C TYR A 36 6.31 10.46 -5.06
N VAL A 37 6.49 9.15 -5.25
CA VAL A 37 6.92 8.27 -4.16
C VAL A 37 8.32 8.66 -3.69
N LYS A 38 9.21 9.03 -4.61
CA LYS A 38 10.54 9.54 -4.26
C LYS A 38 10.48 10.86 -3.48
N ARG A 39 9.61 11.79 -3.88
CA ARG A 39 9.40 13.06 -3.17
C ARG A 39 8.79 12.85 -1.79
N GLY A 40 7.74 12.03 -1.67
CA GLY A 40 7.08 11.72 -0.41
C GLY A 40 8.00 10.99 0.56
N SER A 41 8.80 10.02 0.07
CA SER A 41 9.80 9.32 0.89
C SER A 41 10.95 10.23 1.35
N ALA A 42 11.40 11.17 0.51
CA ALA A 42 12.36 12.18 0.92
C ALA A 42 11.80 13.08 2.05
N LEU A 43 10.57 13.59 1.89
CA LEU A 43 9.90 14.37 2.93
C LEU A 43 9.74 13.58 4.24
N TYR A 44 9.40 12.29 4.16
CA TYR A 44 9.36 11.40 5.32
C TYR A 44 10.73 11.29 6.00
N SER A 45 11.80 11.06 5.23
CA SER A 45 13.16 10.98 5.75
C SER A 45 13.64 12.29 6.39
N ASP A 46 13.16 13.42 5.89
CA ASP A 46 13.45 14.76 6.43
C ASP A 46 12.60 15.10 7.68
N GLY A 47 11.72 14.20 8.13
CA GLY A 47 10.83 14.43 9.28
C GLY A 47 9.62 15.32 8.98
N ARG A 48 9.37 15.64 7.71
CA ARG A 48 8.29 16.51 7.23
C ARG A 48 7.02 15.70 6.93
N TYR A 49 6.47 15.11 7.98
CA TYR A 49 5.41 14.09 7.86
C TYR A 49 4.09 14.64 7.32
N ILE A 50 3.74 15.89 7.64
CA ILE A 50 2.50 16.52 7.15
C ILE A 50 2.59 16.74 5.64
N GLU A 51 3.71 17.26 5.15
CA GLU A 51 3.94 17.47 3.72
C GLU A 51 4.09 16.14 2.98
N ALA A 52 4.74 15.14 3.58
CA ALA A 52 4.78 13.80 3.03
C ALA A 52 3.35 13.25 2.86
N ALA A 53 2.50 13.38 3.88
CA ALA A 53 1.11 12.94 3.83
C ALA A 53 0.31 13.63 2.72
N GLU A 54 0.49 14.94 2.56
CA GLU A 54 -0.18 15.73 1.52
C GLU A 54 0.27 15.31 0.11
N VAL A 55 1.57 15.04 -0.10
CA VAL A 55 2.09 14.54 -1.39
C VAL A 55 1.49 13.18 -1.72
N PHE A 56 1.44 12.26 -0.76
CA PHE A 56 0.85 10.94 -1.00
C PHE A 56 -0.63 11.04 -1.36
N GLU A 57 -1.43 11.79 -0.60
CA GLU A 57 -2.86 11.95 -0.86
C GLU A 57 -3.15 12.51 -2.26
N ARG A 58 -2.43 13.56 -2.68
CA ARG A 58 -2.59 14.14 -4.03
C ARG A 58 -2.21 13.20 -5.17
N THR A 59 -1.48 12.13 -4.89
CA THR A 59 -0.93 11.22 -5.91
C THR A 59 -1.60 9.86 -5.91
N GLU A 60 -2.56 9.64 -5.02
CA GLU A 60 -3.26 8.36 -4.86
C GLU A 60 -3.98 7.91 -6.13
N ASP A 61 -4.60 8.83 -6.88
CA ASP A 61 -5.29 8.51 -8.14
C ASP A 61 -4.37 7.87 -9.20
N ARG A 62 -3.07 8.15 -9.13
CA ARG A 62 -2.08 7.61 -10.08
C ARG A 62 -1.57 6.23 -9.69
N LEU A 63 -1.78 5.83 -8.43
CA LEU A 63 -1.28 4.59 -7.86
C LEU A 63 -1.78 3.36 -8.61
N ALA A 64 -3.04 3.39 -9.09
CA ALA A 64 -3.65 2.27 -9.82
C ALA A 64 -2.89 1.89 -11.11
N THR A 65 -2.19 2.86 -11.72
CA THR A 65 -1.40 2.67 -12.95
C THR A 65 0.10 2.54 -12.72
N ALA A 66 0.56 2.72 -11.48
CA ALA A 66 1.97 2.63 -11.14
C ALA A 66 2.47 1.18 -11.21
N ASP A 67 3.78 0.98 -11.35
CA ASP A 67 4.34 -0.37 -11.32
C ASP A 67 4.22 -0.98 -9.90
N PRO A 68 4.18 -2.33 -9.76
CA PRO A 68 3.97 -2.97 -8.46
C PRO A 68 5.00 -2.59 -7.39
N ARG A 69 6.23 -2.27 -7.79
CA ARG A 69 7.27 -1.84 -6.86
C ARG A 69 7.01 -0.42 -6.37
N GLU A 70 6.64 0.50 -7.26
CA GLU A 70 6.22 1.85 -6.86
C GLU A 70 4.97 1.81 -5.97
N GLN A 71 3.99 0.95 -6.29
CA GLN A 71 2.80 0.76 -5.45
C GLN A 71 3.17 0.26 -4.03
N ALA A 72 4.10 -0.69 -3.92
CA ALA A 72 4.53 -1.23 -2.63
C ALA A 72 5.31 -0.17 -1.82
N GLU A 73 6.20 0.58 -2.48
CA GLU A 73 6.93 1.69 -1.86
C GLU A 73 5.98 2.81 -1.40
N TYR A 74 4.97 3.16 -2.20
CA TYR A 74 3.91 4.12 -1.82
C TYR A 74 3.19 3.65 -0.55
N GLY A 75 2.68 2.42 -0.53
CA GLY A 75 1.96 1.87 0.62
C GLY A 75 2.81 1.87 1.90
N LEU A 76 4.08 1.49 1.78
CA LEU A 76 5.03 1.51 2.90
C LEU A 76 5.20 2.92 3.47
N TYR A 77 5.56 3.90 2.65
CA TYR A 77 5.84 5.25 3.14
C TYR A 77 4.57 5.99 3.57
N ARG A 78 3.42 5.79 2.91
CA ARG A 78 2.13 6.32 3.36
C ARG A 78 1.75 5.75 4.72
N GLY A 79 1.88 4.44 4.90
CA GLY A 79 1.63 3.77 6.19
C GLY A 79 2.54 4.25 7.31
N LEU A 80 3.85 4.34 7.06
CA LEU A 80 4.83 4.90 7.99
C LEU A 80 4.50 6.35 8.39
N THR A 81 4.16 7.19 7.41
CA THR A 81 3.79 8.60 7.66
C THR A 81 2.58 8.68 8.58
N LEU A 82 1.52 7.92 8.30
CA LEU A 82 0.31 7.89 9.13
C LEU A 82 0.58 7.37 10.55
N LEU A 83 1.47 6.39 10.69
CA LEU A 83 1.87 5.85 11.99
C LEU A 83 2.54 6.94 12.85
N VAL A 84 3.42 7.75 12.25
CA VAL A 84 4.06 8.87 12.94
C VAL A 84 3.05 9.94 13.32
N LEU A 85 2.08 10.23 12.44
CA LEU A 85 1.00 11.19 12.69
C LEU A 85 -0.06 10.69 13.71
N GLY A 86 0.04 9.45 14.16
CA GLY A 86 -0.86 8.87 15.16
C GLY A 86 -2.11 8.21 14.60
N ASP A 87 -2.29 8.20 13.27
CA ASP A 87 -3.38 7.47 12.61
C ASP A 87 -3.02 6.00 12.45
N ALA A 88 -3.16 5.25 13.54
CA ALA A 88 -2.84 3.82 13.57
C ALA A 88 -3.73 2.98 12.62
N GLN A 89 -4.98 3.37 12.43
CA GLN A 89 -5.92 2.64 11.57
C GLN A 89 -5.59 2.86 10.08
N GLY A 90 -5.32 4.11 9.68
CA GLY A 90 -4.86 4.42 8.34
C GLY A 90 -3.49 3.79 8.06
N ALA A 91 -2.57 3.83 9.03
CA ALA A 91 -1.27 3.19 8.93
C ALA A 91 -1.39 1.69 8.66
N GLU A 92 -2.19 0.97 9.46
CA GLU A 92 -2.43 -0.47 9.27
C GLU A 92 -2.84 -0.79 7.84
N ARG A 93 -3.86 -0.09 7.33
CA ARG A 93 -4.41 -0.33 6.00
C ARG A 93 -3.33 -0.26 4.92
N TRP A 94 -2.51 0.79 4.95
CA TRP A 94 -1.47 1.00 3.95
C TRP A 94 -0.27 0.07 4.11
N LEU A 95 0.08 -0.31 5.34
CA LEU A 95 1.12 -1.31 5.59
C LEU A 95 0.68 -2.71 5.11
N HIS A 96 -0.58 -3.09 5.32
CA HIS A 96 -1.13 -4.33 4.76
C HIS A 96 -1.14 -4.31 3.23
N TYR A 97 -1.52 -3.18 2.62
CA TYR A 97 -1.46 -3.01 1.16
C TYR A 97 -0.04 -3.24 0.62
N ALA A 98 0.99 -2.67 1.26
CA ALA A 98 2.38 -2.88 0.88
C ALA A 98 2.82 -4.34 1.06
N ALA A 99 2.42 -4.98 2.18
CA ALA A 99 2.71 -6.38 2.45
C ALA A 99 2.05 -7.32 1.41
N ASP A 100 0.80 -7.04 1.03
CA ASP A 100 0.08 -7.81 0.02
C ASP A 100 0.70 -7.69 -1.37
N LEU A 101 1.23 -6.51 -1.72
CA LEU A 101 1.97 -6.32 -2.96
C LEU A 101 3.29 -7.07 -2.97
N GLU A 102 4.04 -7.03 -1.87
CA GLU A 102 5.28 -7.79 -1.73
C GLU A 102 5.03 -9.31 -1.79
N ARG A 103 3.95 -9.78 -1.17
CA ARG A 103 3.55 -11.19 -1.19
C ARG A 103 3.22 -11.68 -2.59
N ARG A 104 2.54 -10.83 -3.39
CA ARG A 104 2.16 -11.12 -4.78
C ARG A 104 3.32 -10.95 -5.76
N ASN A 105 4.24 -10.05 -5.47
CA ASN A 105 5.38 -9.70 -6.31
C ASN A 105 6.67 -9.72 -5.47
N PRO A 106 7.25 -10.91 -5.19
CA PRO A 106 8.45 -11.00 -4.37
C PRO A 106 9.58 -10.12 -4.92
N GLY A 107 10.09 -9.22 -4.07
CA GLY A 107 11.13 -8.26 -4.47
C GLY A 107 10.62 -6.92 -4.97
N ALA A 108 9.30 -6.67 -4.93
CA ALA A 108 8.74 -5.34 -5.13
C ALA A 108 9.35 -4.33 -4.12
N LEU A 109 9.52 -4.75 -2.86
CA LEU A 109 10.31 -4.07 -1.85
C LEU A 109 11.73 -4.63 -1.78
N ARG A 110 12.71 -3.74 -1.91
CA ARG A 110 14.11 -4.06 -1.62
C ARG A 110 14.30 -4.42 -0.14
N ALA A 111 15.31 -5.22 0.16
CA ALA A 111 15.56 -5.74 1.51
C ALA A 111 15.52 -4.67 2.64
N PRO A 112 16.15 -3.48 2.51
CA PRO A 112 16.04 -2.45 3.55
C PRO A 112 14.61 -1.95 3.80
N ARG A 113 13.80 -1.87 2.74
CA ARG A 113 12.40 -1.43 2.84
C ARG A 113 11.48 -2.53 3.40
N ARG A 114 11.79 -3.80 3.12
CA ARG A 114 11.11 -4.92 3.76
C ARG A 114 11.34 -4.92 5.27
N ALA A 115 12.59 -4.71 5.70
CA ALA A 115 12.90 -4.56 7.13
C ALA A 115 12.18 -3.37 7.78
N LEU A 116 12.00 -2.25 7.05
CA LEU A 116 11.19 -1.13 7.52
C LEU A 116 9.70 -1.50 7.64
N LEU A 117 9.15 -2.26 6.69
CA LEU A 117 7.78 -2.77 6.76
C LEU A 117 7.56 -3.66 7.98
N ASP A 118 8.47 -4.60 8.23
CA ASP A 118 8.42 -5.50 9.38
C ASP A 118 8.46 -4.73 10.70
N ARG A 119 9.35 -3.73 10.80
CA ARG A 119 9.43 -2.83 11.96
C ARG A 119 8.14 -2.04 12.15
N ALA A 120 7.54 -1.51 11.08
CA ALA A 120 6.30 -0.76 11.16
C ALA A 120 5.15 -1.58 11.75
N PHE A 121 5.05 -2.87 11.39
CA PHE A 121 4.07 -3.78 11.99
C PHE A 121 4.31 -4.05 13.48
N GLN A 122 5.57 -4.13 13.89
CA GLN A 122 5.91 -4.25 15.32
C GLN A 122 5.47 -3.01 16.08
N ASP A 123 5.81 -1.82 15.58
CA ASP A 123 5.42 -0.53 16.18
C ASP A 123 3.89 -0.40 16.27
N LEU A 124 3.17 -0.84 15.23
CA LEU A 124 1.71 -0.84 15.21
C LEU A 124 1.12 -1.80 16.26
N SER A 125 1.71 -2.97 16.41
CA SER A 125 1.31 -3.96 17.42
C SER A 125 1.48 -3.43 18.84
N LEU A 126 2.60 -2.75 19.11
CA LEU A 126 2.86 -2.10 20.40
C LEU A 126 1.83 -1.00 20.70
N ARG A 127 1.45 -0.18 19.70
CA ARG A 127 0.45 0.89 19.87
C ARG A 127 -0.96 0.38 20.09
N ARG A 128 -1.27 -0.82 19.59
CA ARG A 128 -2.57 -1.48 19.79
C ARG A 128 -2.74 -2.09 21.16
N GLN A 129 -1.63 -2.45 21.79
CA GLN A 129 -1.69 -3.00 23.12
C GLN A 129 -2.30 -1.92 24.02
N PRO A 130 -3.49 -2.16 24.60
CA PRO A 130 -4.08 -1.21 25.51
C PRO A 130 -3.05 -0.95 26.61
N PRO A 131 -2.92 0.31 27.10
CA PRO A 131 -2.08 0.57 28.25
C PRO A 131 -2.48 -0.43 29.32
N GLY A 132 -1.52 -1.28 29.73
CA GLY A 132 -1.78 -2.30 30.72
C GLY A 132 -2.45 -1.65 31.94
N PRO A 133 -3.33 -2.37 32.65
CA PRO A 133 -3.88 -1.84 33.89
C PRO A 133 -2.71 -1.29 34.72
N PRO A 134 -2.80 -0.04 35.22
CA PRO A 134 -1.70 0.53 35.97
C PRO A 134 -1.33 -0.47 37.08
N PRO A 135 -0.05 -0.64 37.41
CA PRO A 135 0.40 -1.67 38.36
C PRO A 135 -0.33 -1.63 39.71
N ASN A 136 -0.98 -0.50 40.02
CA ASN A 136 -1.72 -0.26 41.25
C ASN A 136 -3.22 -0.62 41.16
N ALA A 137 -3.78 -0.92 39.98
CA ALA A 137 -5.19 -1.31 39.83
C ALA A 137 -5.51 -2.63 40.56
N HIS A 138 -4.51 -3.50 40.72
CA HIS A 138 -4.64 -4.73 41.50
C HIS A 138 -4.72 -4.48 43.02
N ALA A 139 -4.20 -3.35 43.52
CA ALA A 139 -4.26 -3.02 44.95
C ALA A 139 -5.64 -2.49 45.39
N ALA A 140 -6.47 -2.01 44.45
CA ALA A 140 -7.82 -1.53 44.75
C ALA A 140 -8.85 -2.67 44.87
N HIS A 141 -8.54 -3.88 44.39
CA HIS A 141 -9.32 -5.08 44.68
C HIS A 141 -8.82 -5.72 45.98
N GLY A 142 -8.89 -4.95 47.07
CA GLY A 142 -8.85 -5.55 48.40
C GLY A 142 -9.97 -6.60 48.52
N PRO A 143 -9.79 -7.66 49.31
CA PRO A 143 -10.87 -8.61 49.58
C PRO A 143 -12.12 -7.83 50.00
N PRO A 144 -13.31 -8.17 49.47
CA PRO A 144 -14.53 -7.48 49.84
C PRO A 144 -14.64 -7.51 51.36
N PRO A 145 -14.95 -6.38 52.02
CA PRO A 145 -15.05 -6.34 53.47
C PRO A 145 -16.04 -7.44 53.91
N PRO A 146 -15.64 -8.34 54.82
CA PRO A 146 -16.52 -9.39 55.31
C PRO A 146 -17.70 -8.73 56.02
N GLY A 147 -18.89 -8.83 55.42
CA GLY A 147 -20.13 -8.33 56.02
C GLY A 147 -20.90 -7.26 55.23
N ALA A 148 -20.56 -6.95 53.97
CA ALA A 148 -21.42 -6.09 53.15
C ALA A 148 -22.79 -6.79 52.92
N PRO A 149 -23.90 -6.24 53.43
CA PRO A 149 -25.22 -6.85 53.29
C PRO A 149 -25.64 -6.89 51.81
N HIS A 150 -26.15 -8.03 51.38
CA HIS A 150 -26.80 -8.19 50.08
C HIS A 150 -28.07 -7.33 50.07
N GLY A 151 -27.98 -6.13 49.50
CA GLY A 151 -29.15 -5.32 49.19
C GLY A 151 -30.00 -6.01 48.12
N PRO A 152 -31.34 -5.96 48.22
CA PRO A 152 -32.22 -6.52 47.21
C PRO A 152 -32.01 -5.82 45.84
N PRO A 153 -32.25 -6.53 44.73
CA PRO A 153 -32.06 -5.97 43.40
C PRO A 153 -32.94 -4.72 43.20
N PRO A 154 -32.42 -3.65 42.58
CA PRO A 154 -33.22 -2.48 42.26
C PRO A 154 -34.24 -2.84 41.16
N HIS A 155 -35.48 -3.09 41.58
CA HIS A 155 -36.64 -3.09 40.69
C HIS A 155 -37.04 -1.65 40.40
N GLY A 156 -36.87 -1.22 39.14
CA GLY A 156 -37.65 -0.11 38.59
C GLY A 156 -36.84 1.08 38.11
N ALA A 157 -36.49 1.08 36.82
CA ALA A 157 -36.49 2.29 36.01
C ALA A 157 -36.74 1.90 34.54
N PRO A 158 -37.80 2.39 33.89
CA PRO A 158 -38.01 2.18 32.46
C PRO A 158 -37.00 3.03 31.65
N PRO A 159 -36.41 2.49 30.58
CA PRO A 159 -35.50 3.24 29.72
C PRO A 159 -36.30 4.08 28.71
N HIS A 160 -36.51 5.37 29.00
CA HIS A 160 -36.86 6.38 27.99
C HIS A 160 -35.61 7.20 27.64
N GLY A 161 -34.64 6.55 27.00
CA GLY A 161 -33.60 7.22 26.25
C GLY A 161 -34.06 7.44 24.81
N PRO A 162 -33.73 8.57 24.17
CA PRO A 162 -33.97 8.74 22.74
C PRO A 162 -33.30 7.58 21.97
N PRO A 163 -33.92 7.11 20.87
CA PRO A 163 -33.36 6.02 20.09
C PRO A 163 -31.91 6.37 19.70
N PRO A 164 -31.00 5.38 19.66
CA PRO A 164 -29.65 5.61 19.19
C PRO A 164 -29.75 6.25 17.81
N ARG A 165 -29.20 7.46 17.68
CA ARG A 165 -28.91 8.01 16.37
C ARG A 165 -28.02 6.98 15.70
N HIS A 166 -28.56 6.29 14.70
CA HIS A 166 -27.78 5.45 13.81
C HIS A 166 -26.66 6.34 13.31
N SER A 167 -25.47 6.16 13.90
CA SER A 167 -24.24 6.70 13.36
C SER A 167 -24.26 6.27 11.92
N LEU A 168 -24.46 7.24 11.04
CA LEU A 168 -24.32 7.08 9.61
C LEU A 168 -22.87 6.66 9.45
N VAL A 169 -22.62 5.35 9.49
CA VAL A 169 -21.33 4.77 9.18
C VAL A 169 -21.02 5.35 7.81
N PRO A 170 -19.97 6.16 7.65
CA PRO A 170 -19.57 6.60 6.34
C PRO A 170 -19.37 5.32 5.54
N HIS A 171 -20.28 5.06 4.61
CA HIS A 171 -20.14 3.97 3.66
C HIS A 171 -19.00 4.41 2.74
N HIS A 172 -17.77 4.25 3.23
CA HIS A 172 -16.61 4.35 2.36
C HIS A 172 -16.81 3.26 1.32
N PRO A 173 -16.78 3.61 0.02
CA PRO A 173 -16.80 2.60 -1.02
C PRO A 173 -15.65 1.62 -0.76
N PRO A 174 -15.86 0.32 -0.95
CA PRO A 174 -14.77 -0.64 -0.87
C PRO A 174 -13.64 -0.16 -1.81
N PRO A 175 -12.36 -0.33 -1.42
CA PRO A 175 -11.27 -0.01 -2.32
C PRO A 175 -11.49 -0.73 -3.67
N PRO A 176 -11.10 -0.12 -4.80
CA PRO A 176 -11.22 -0.76 -6.10
C PRO A 176 -10.59 -2.15 -6.01
N GLY A 177 -11.36 -3.16 -6.41
CA GLY A 177 -10.89 -4.55 -6.42
C GLY A 177 -9.58 -4.66 -7.21
N PRO A 178 -8.72 -5.63 -6.89
CA PRO A 178 -7.48 -5.81 -7.62
C PRO A 178 -7.79 -5.94 -9.12
N PRO A 179 -7.04 -5.27 -10.01
CA PRO A 179 -7.20 -5.48 -11.44
C PRO A 179 -7.04 -6.97 -11.71
N HIS A 180 -8.00 -7.56 -12.44
CA HIS A 180 -7.91 -8.94 -12.91
C HIS A 180 -6.67 -9.05 -13.79
N GLY A 181 -5.55 -9.43 -13.16
CA GLY A 181 -4.30 -9.68 -13.85
C GLY A 181 -4.49 -10.82 -14.86
N PRO A 182 -3.78 -10.79 -15.99
CA PRO A 182 -3.81 -11.89 -16.94
C PRO A 182 -3.38 -13.18 -16.23
N ALA A 183 -4.09 -14.28 -16.53
CA ALA A 183 -3.83 -15.59 -15.96
C ALA A 183 -2.33 -15.96 -16.02
N PRO A 184 -1.79 -16.64 -15.01
CA PRO A 184 -0.39 -17.05 -15.00
C PRO A 184 -0.09 -17.87 -16.24
N ARG A 185 0.86 -17.39 -17.06
CA ARG A 185 1.41 -18.17 -18.18
C ARG A 185 2.06 -19.41 -17.56
N GLY A 186 1.66 -20.58 -18.07
CA GLY A 186 2.13 -21.88 -17.61
C GLY A 186 3.67 -21.99 -17.62
N PRO A 187 4.21 -23.00 -16.92
CA PRO A 187 5.64 -23.19 -16.77
C PRO A 187 6.34 -23.26 -18.13
N ALA A 188 7.43 -22.51 -18.27
CA ALA A 188 8.27 -22.56 -19.46
C ALA A 188 8.83 -23.98 -19.66
N PRO A 189 8.93 -24.47 -20.91
CA PRO A 189 9.48 -25.79 -21.18
C PRO A 189 10.92 -25.89 -20.69
N HIS A 190 11.21 -26.95 -19.94
CA HIS A 190 12.55 -27.29 -19.47
C HIS A 190 13.53 -27.32 -20.64
N GLY A 191 14.57 -26.49 -20.56
CA GLY A 191 15.69 -26.53 -21.50
C GLY A 191 16.43 -27.87 -21.44
N PRO A 192 17.09 -28.27 -22.54
CA PRO A 192 17.78 -29.55 -22.62
C PRO A 192 18.92 -29.64 -21.59
N PRO A 193 19.21 -30.85 -21.06
CA PRO A 193 20.30 -31.07 -20.13
C PRO A 193 21.65 -30.73 -20.78
N GLN A 194 22.44 -29.89 -20.10
CA GLN A 194 23.82 -29.60 -20.47
C GLN A 194 24.66 -30.88 -20.33
N GLN A 195 25.25 -31.35 -21.43
CA GLN A 195 26.18 -32.47 -21.38
C GLN A 195 27.55 -32.01 -20.84
N PRO A 196 28.20 -32.81 -19.97
CA PRO A 196 29.53 -32.51 -19.46
C PRO A 196 30.58 -32.61 -20.57
N LEU A 197 31.43 -31.58 -20.64
CA LEU A 197 32.55 -31.49 -21.55
C LEU A 197 33.63 -32.52 -21.13
N ALA A 198 33.92 -33.50 -21.99
CA ALA A 198 34.98 -34.47 -21.73
C ALA A 198 36.37 -33.81 -21.86
N PRO A 199 37.35 -34.17 -21.00
CA PRO A 199 38.72 -33.72 -21.14
C PRO A 199 39.37 -34.40 -22.36
N GLN A 200 39.93 -33.61 -23.26
CA GLN A 200 40.81 -34.11 -24.33
C GLN A 200 42.15 -34.52 -23.72
N GLN A 201 42.60 -35.72 -24.06
CA GLN A 201 43.97 -36.19 -23.85
C GLN A 201 44.76 -36.06 -25.15
#